data_AF-A0A2B7ZW90-F1
#
_entry.id   AF-A0A2B7ZW90-F1
#
_cell.length_a   1.000
_cell.length_b   1.000
_cell.length_c   1.000
_cell.angle_alpha   90.00
_cell.angle_beta   90.00
_cell.angle_gamma   90.00
#
_symmetry.space_group_name_H-M   'P 1'
#
loop_
_entity.id
_entity.type
_entity.pdbx_description
1 polymer ?
#
loop_
_entity_poly.entity_id
_entity_poly.type
_entity_poly.pdbx_seq_one_letter_code
_entity_poly.pdbx_strand_id
1 'polypeptide(L)' 'MLHTDYGAIRQQLEERKIISPSIQDISSAVIAIRKSKLPDPSLSGNAGSFFKNPTVSLKQLEEIKTENPAVTS' A
#
# COMPACT_ATOMS: atom_id res chain seq x y z
N MET A 1 17.64 -6.62 7.24
CA MET A 1 17.03 -7.04 5.97
C MET A 1 16.09 -5.94 5.52
N LEU A 2 16.10 -5.53 4.26
CA LEU A 2 15.21 -4.48 3.76
C LEU A 2 13.87 -5.11 3.36
N HIS A 3 12.77 -4.66 3.96
CA HIS A 3 11.43 -5.17 3.68
C HIS A 3 10.85 -4.50 2.44
N THR A 4 10.99 -5.14 1.28
CA THR A 4 10.42 -4.68 0.00
C THR A 4 9.20 -5.53 -0.40
N ASP A 5 8.56 -6.22 0.54
CA ASP A 5 7.50 -7.20 0.23
C ASP A 5 6.20 -6.56 -0.26
N TYR A 6 6.08 -5.24 -0.12
CA TYR A 6 5.01 -4.48 -0.75
C TYR A 6 5.25 -4.39 -2.26
N GLY A 7 4.39 -5.03 -3.06
CA GLY A 7 4.55 -5.10 -4.52
C GLY A 7 4.74 -3.73 -5.20
N ALA A 8 4.09 -2.68 -4.70
CA ALA A 8 4.26 -1.32 -5.21
C ALA A 8 5.69 -0.76 -5.02
N ILE A 9 6.39 -1.16 -3.94
CA ILE A 9 7.78 -0.75 -3.70
C ILE A 9 8.71 -1.46 -4.69
N ARG A 10 8.53 -2.77 -4.91
CA ARG A 10 9.32 -3.52 -5.92
C ARG A 10 9.14 -2.94 -7.31
N GLN A 11 7.90 -2.71 -7.71
CA GLN A 11 7.59 -2.13 -9.01
C GLN A 11 8.29 -0.77 -9.21
N GLN A 12 8.24 0.12 -8.22
CA GLN A 12 8.95 1.41 -8.29
C GLN A 12 10.47 1.28 -8.36
N LEU A 13 11.06 0.29 -7.68
CA LEU A 13 12.51 0.03 -7.74
C LEU A 13 12.92 -0.56 -9.09
N GLU A 14 12.12 -1.48 -9.64
CA GLU A 14 12.30 -2.07 -10.96
C GLU A 14 12.19 -1.04 -12.09
N GLU A 15 11.17 -0.17 -12.04
CA GLU A 15 11.02 0.96 -12.98
C GLU A 15 12.26 1.87 -12.99
N ARG A 16 12.94 2.00 -11.84
CA ARG A 16 14.18 2.77 -11.67
C ARG A 16 15.45 1.95 -11.92
N LYS A 17 15.32 0.67 -12.27
CA LYS A 17 16.44 -0.27 -12.50
C LYS A 17 17.37 -0.42 -11.30
N ILE A 18 16.83 -0.32 -10.07
CA ILE A 18 17.60 -0.46 -8.83
C ILE A 18 17.56 -1.93 -8.40
N ILE A 19 18.70 -2.61 -8.53
CA ILE A 19 18.84 -4.05 -8.25
C ILE A 19 19.20 -4.31 -6.77
N SER A 20 20.02 -3.44 -6.18
CA SER A 20 20.42 -3.52 -4.77
C SER A 20 20.10 -2.20 -4.08
N PRO A 21 18.88 -2.05 -3.53
CA PRO A 21 18.42 -0.78 -2.99
C PRO A 21 19.10 -0.45 -1.66
N SER A 22 19.45 0.82 -1.48
CA SER A 22 19.75 1.40 -0.18
C SER A 22 18.47 1.75 0.59
N ILE A 23 18.60 2.13 1.86
CA ILE A 23 17.47 2.64 2.66
C ILE A 23 16.89 3.92 2.02
N GLN A 24 17.75 4.76 1.43
CA GLN A 24 17.36 5.99 0.75
C GLN A 24 16.52 5.70 -0.49
N ASP A 25 16.84 4.65 -1.24
CA ASP A 25 16.08 4.24 -2.42
C ASP A 25 14.67 3.79 -2.03
N ILE A 26 14.56 3.03 -0.94
CA ILE A 26 13.26 2.59 -0.41
C ILE A 26 12.44 3.80 0.08
N SER A 27 13.05 4.71 0.84
CA SER A 27 12.37 5.94 1.30
C SER A 27 11.84 6.75 0.12
N SER A 28 12.65 6.92 -0.91
CA SER A 28 12.28 7.63 -2.13
C SER A 28 11.14 6.95 -2.89
N ALA A 29 11.16 5.62 -2.98
CA ALA A 29 10.08 4.84 -3.58
C ALA A 29 8.77 4.99 -2.78
N VAL A 30 8.83 4.91 -1.45
CA VAL A 30 7.66 5.11 -0.57
C VAL A 30 7.06 6.50 -0.74
N ILE A 31 7.89 7.55 -0.78
CA ILE A 31 7.42 8.93 -1.01
C ILE A 31 6.69 9.04 -2.36
N ALA A 32 7.26 8.47 -3.43
CA ALA A 32 6.64 8.50 -4.74
C ALA A 32 5.29 7.77 -4.76
N ILE A 33 5.20 6.59 -4.14
CA ILE A 33 3.94 5.83 -4.04
C ILE A 33 2.89 6.60 -3.24
N ARG A 34 3.29 7.27 -2.15
CA ARG A 34 2.34 8.05 -1.34
C ARG A 34 1.80 9.23 -2.12
N LYS A 35 2.65 9.94 -2.87
CA LYS A 35 2.22 11.07 -3.71
C LYS A 35 1.28 10.67 -4.83
N SER A 36 1.42 9.46 -5.39
CA SER A 36 0.51 9.00 -6.46
C SER A 36 -0.85 8.54 -5.94
N LYS A 37 -0.92 8.05 -4.70
CA LYS A 37 -2.15 7.48 -4.11
C LYS A 37 -2.92 8.44 -3.22
N LEU A 38 -2.26 9.41 -2.61
CA LEU A 38 -2.86 10.32 -1.64
C LEU A 38 -2.93 11.74 -2.22
N PRO A 39 -4.09 12.41 -2.15
CA PRO A 39 -4.19 13.81 -2.53
C PRO A 39 -3.35 14.66 -1.56
N ASP A 40 -2.71 15.70 -2.10
CA ASP A 40 -1.93 16.63 -1.30
C ASP A 40 -2.85 17.33 -0.27
N PRO A 41 -2.58 17.20 1.05
CA PRO A 41 -3.38 17.84 2.10
C PRO A 41 -3.49 19.35 1.95
N SER A 42 -2.50 20.00 1.33
CA SER A 42 -2.50 21.44 1.08
C SER A 42 -3.45 21.87 -0.06
N LEU A 43 -3.79 20.95 -0.96
CA LEU A 43 -4.73 21.17 -2.06
C LEU A 43 -6.14 20.67 -1.73
N SER A 44 -6.24 19.59 -0.94
CA SER A 44 -7.50 19.00 -0.49
C SER A 44 -7.36 18.56 0.96
N GLY A 45 -8.12 19.18 1.86
CA GLY A 45 -8.09 18.86 3.29
C GLY A 45 -8.44 17.39 3.53
N ASN A 46 -7.47 16.61 3.98
CA ASN A 46 -7.63 15.20 4.30
C ASN A 46 -6.78 14.83 5.53
N ALA A 47 -7.22 13.82 6.29
CA ALA A 47 -6.52 13.30 7.46
C ALA A 47 -5.85 11.94 7.20
N GLY A 48 -5.62 11.59 5.93
CA GLY A 48 -5.24 10.24 5.52
C GLY A 48 -6.39 9.23 5.63
N SER A 49 -6.07 7.96 5.91
CA SER A 49 -7.06 6.89 6.07
C SER A 49 -7.99 7.16 7.26
N PHE A 50 -9.26 7.45 6.96
CA PHE A 50 -10.25 7.75 7.99
C PHE A 50 -10.69 6.52 8.78
N PHE A 51 -10.83 5.38 8.08
CA PHE A 51 -11.17 4.10 8.69
C PHE A 51 -9.94 3.21 8.83
N LYS A 52 -9.91 2.40 9.89
CA LYS A 52 -8.95 1.30 10.03
C LYS A 52 -9.45 0.11 9.22
N ASN A 53 -8.53 -0.67 8.68
CA ASN A 53 -8.86 -1.99 8.15
C ASN A 53 -9.25 -2.91 9.32
N PRO A 54 -10.48 -3.45 9.36
CA PRO A 54 -10.92 -4.28 10.47
C PRO A 54 -10.21 -5.63 10.45
N THR A 55 -9.95 -6.19 11.63
CA THR A 55 -9.53 -7.58 11.77
C THR A 55 -10.77 -8.43 12.03
N VAL A 56 -10.99 -9.45 11.20
CA VAL A 56 -12.14 -10.35 11.28
C VAL A 56 -11.68 -11.79 11.43
N SER A 57 -12.56 -12.65 11.96
CA SER A 57 -12.29 -14.09 11.98
C SER A 57 -12.33 -14.67 10.55
N LEU A 58 -11.65 -15.81 10.35
CA LEU A 58 -11.71 -16.53 9.06
C LEU A 58 -13.15 -16.90 8.69
N LYS A 59 -13.98 -17.28 9.66
CA LYS A 59 -15.40 -17.59 9.44
C LYS A 59 -16.15 -16.39 8.83
N GLN A 60 -15.99 -15.21 9.42
CA GLN A 60 -16.61 -13.99 8.92
C GLN A 60 -16.09 -13.58 7.54
N LEU A 61 -14.79 -13.78 7.28
CA LEU A 61 -14.22 -13.51 5.97
C LEU A 61 -14.86 -14.38 4.88
N GLU A 62 -15.07 -15.68 5.15
CA GLU A 62 -15.69 -16.60 4.19
C GLU A 62 -17.18 -16.30 3.97
N GLU A 63 -17.91 -15.88 5.02
CA GLU A 63 -19.29 -15.37 4.89
C GLU A 63 -19.32 -14.14 3.95
N ILE A 64 -18.44 -13.16 4.19
CA ILE A 64 -18.36 -11.94 3.35
C ILE A 64 -18.00 -12.27 1.90
N LYS A 65 -17.06 -13.20 1.65
CA LYS A 65 -16.68 -13.62 0.29
C LYS A 65 -17.81 -14.31 -0.46
N THR A 66 -18.64 -15.08 0.26
CA THR A 66 -19.79 -15.77 -0.35
C THR A 66 -20.82 -14.77 -0.86
N GLU A 67 -21.06 -13.70 -0.09
CA GLU A 67 -21.99 -12.63 -0.44
C GLU A 67 -21.37 -11.62 -1.42
N ASN A 68 -20.06 -11.39 -1.35
CA ASN A 68 -19.31 -10.42 -2.14
C ASN A 68 -18.00 -11.02 -2.68
N PRO A 69 -18.04 -11.72 -3.83
CA PRO A 69 -16.87 -12.44 -4.36
C PRO A 69 -15.66 -11.57 -4.72
N ALA A 70 -15.85 -10.25 -4.88
CA ALA A 70 -14.80 -9.30 -5.22
C ALA A 70 -14.05 -8.74 -4.00
N VAL A 71 -14.40 -9.15 -2.78
CA VAL A 71 -13.71 -8.67 -1.57
C VAL A 71 -12.25 -9.11 -1.58
N THR A 72 -11.35 -8.17 -1.31
CA THR A 72 -9.90 -8.44 -1.28
C THR A 72 -9.46 -8.77 0.13
N SER A 73 -8.56 -9.75 0.26
CA SER A 73 -7.90 -10.15 1.50
C SER A 73 -6.55 -9.46 1.67
#